data_AF-A0A6P0U377-F1
#
_entry.id   AF-A0A6P0U377-F1
#
_cell.length_a   1.000
_cell.length_b   1.000
_cell.length_c   1.000
_cell.angle_alpha   90.00
_cell.angle_beta   90.00
_cell.angle_gamma   90.00
#
_symmetry.space_group_name_H-M   'P 1'
#
loop_
_entity.id
_entity.type
_entity.pdbx_description
1 polymer ?
#
loop_
_entity_poly.entity_id
_entity_poly.type
_entity_poly.pdbx_seq_one_letter_code
_entity_poly.pdbx_strand_id
1 'polypeptide(L)'
;AGKLINLRADMLSYAVVLLVNLVRENDDSPEVEITLRVYPTVDDVYLPPNLKLIVLSDNEVFQEVTARSEDRIIQCQLEGELGEEFTVKLVLNEAVITEDFVI
;
A
#
# COMPACT_ATOMS: atom_id res chain seq x y z
N ALA A 1 -7.91 8.48 0.00
CA ALA A 1 -8.75 7.87 -1.06
C ALA A 1 -8.51 6.35 -1.08
N GLY A 2 -9.47 5.54 -1.53
CA GLY A 2 -9.34 4.08 -1.62
C GLY A 2 -9.37 3.58 -3.06
N LYS A 3 -8.56 2.57 -3.39
CA LYS A 3 -8.47 1.93 -4.70
C LYS A 3 -8.64 0.42 -4.59
N LEU A 4 -9.54 -0.16 -5.38
CA LEU A 4 -9.67 -1.62 -5.52
C LEU A 4 -8.62 -2.12 -6.51
N ILE A 5 -7.87 -3.14 -6.10
CA ILE A 5 -6.76 -3.70 -6.85
C ILE A 5 -6.97 -5.21 -6.99
N ASN A 6 -6.94 -5.70 -8.22
CA ASN A 6 -7.04 -7.12 -8.53
C ASN A 6 -5.64 -7.69 -8.81
N LEU A 7 -5.16 -8.53 -7.90
CA LEU A 7 -3.89 -9.24 -8.01
C LEU A 7 -4.12 -10.60 -8.66
N ARG A 8 -3.35 -10.92 -9.69
CA ARG A 8 -3.38 -12.22 -10.35
C ARG A 8 -2.06 -12.95 -10.14
N ALA A 9 -2.09 -13.95 -9.27
CA ALA A 9 -0.93 -14.79 -8.95
C ALA A 9 -1.30 -16.24 -9.28
N ASP A 10 -0.57 -16.85 -10.22
CA ASP A 10 -0.86 -18.20 -10.73
C ASP A 10 -2.31 -18.33 -11.28
N MET A 11 -2.96 -19.48 -11.04
CA MET A 11 -4.37 -19.73 -11.40
C MET A 11 -5.37 -19.06 -10.43
N LEU A 12 -4.91 -18.26 -9.45
CA LEU A 12 -5.74 -17.59 -8.45
C LEU A 12 -5.83 -16.08 -8.72
N SER A 13 -7.03 -15.53 -8.56
CA SER A 13 -7.28 -14.09 -8.55
C SER A 13 -7.63 -13.66 -7.13
N TYR A 14 -6.86 -12.73 -6.58
CA TYR A 14 -7.11 -12.11 -5.29
C TYR A 14 -7.50 -10.65 -5.51
N ALA A 15 -8.47 -10.16 -4.76
CA ALA A 15 -8.81 -8.75 -4.76
C ALA A 15 -8.48 -8.14 -3.40
N VAL A 16 -7.84 -6.98 -3.42
CA VAL A 16 -7.47 -6.22 -2.22
C VAL A 16 -7.80 -4.76 -2.42
N VAL A 17 -7.98 -4.03 -1.32
CA VAL A 17 -8.20 -2.58 -1.34
C VAL A 17 -6.98 -1.90 -0.75
N LEU A 18 -6.35 -1.02 -1.52
CA LEU A 18 -5.33 -0.10 -1.03
C LEU A 18 -6.00 1.22 -0.63
N LEU A 19 -5.86 1.59 0.64
CA LEU A 19 -6.28 2.87 1.17
C LEU A 19 -5.04 3.73 1.44
N VAL A 20 -5.01 4.91 0.84
CA VAL A 20 -4.00 5.95 1.10
C VAL A 20 -4.67 7.08 1.88
N ASN A 21 -4.17 7.33 3.08
CA ASN A 21 -4.59 8.45 3.91
C ASN A 21 -3.44 9.46 4.02
N LEU A 22 -3.74 10.73 3.79
CA LEU A 22 -2.79 11.84 3.87
C LEU A 22 -3.38 12.85 4.86
N VAL A 23 -2.63 13.17 5.92
CA VAL A 23 -3.07 14.08 6.98
C VAL A 23 -2.02 15.16 7.16
N ARG A 24 -2.44 16.41 7.04
CA ARG A 24 -1.61 17.59 7.33
C ARG A 24 -1.94 18.07 8.73
N GLU A 25 -0.94 18.47 9.49
CA GLU A 25 -1.16 19.05 10.82
C GLU A 25 -1.88 20.41 10.69
N ASN A 26 -1.49 21.22 9.69
CA ASN A 26 -2.11 22.49 9.32
C ASN A 26 -1.77 22.87 7.86
N ASP A 27 -2.47 23.86 7.32
CA ASP A 27 -2.31 24.28 5.90
C ASP A 27 -0.94 24.94 5.61
N ASP A 28 -0.26 25.45 6.64
CA ASP A 28 1.02 26.15 6.51
C ASP A 28 2.24 25.20 6.60
N SER A 29 2.07 23.98 7.12
CA SER A 29 3.14 22.99 7.22
C SER A 29 3.28 22.20 5.91
N PRO A 30 4.50 22.04 5.38
CA PRO A 30 4.74 21.14 4.24
C PRO A 30 4.64 19.66 4.63
N GLU A 31 4.71 19.34 5.92
CA GLU A 31 4.73 17.96 6.42
C GLU A 31 3.35 17.29 6.30
N VAL A 32 3.37 16.04 5.85
CA VAL A 32 2.19 15.20 5.67
C VAL A 32 2.44 13.82 6.27
N GLU A 33 1.57 13.42 7.20
CA GLU A 33 1.52 12.06 7.71
C GLU A 33 0.76 11.18 6.70
N ILE A 34 1.40 10.10 6.28
CA ILE A 34 0.88 9.19 5.27
C ILE A 34 0.63 7.83 5.91
N THR A 35 -0.57 7.31 5.74
CA THR A 35 -0.89 5.93 6.13
C THR A 35 -1.38 5.15 4.93
N LEU A 36 -0.67 4.07 4.60
CA LEU A 36 -1.03 3.10 3.60
C LEU A 36 -1.59 1.85 4.28
N ARG A 37 -2.78 1.42 3.90
CA ARG A 37 -3.41 0.20 4.43
C ARG A 37 -3.92 -0.68 3.31
N VAL A 38 -3.67 -1.97 3.43
CA VAL A 38 -4.20 -2.97 2.50
C VAL A 38 -5.19 -3.85 3.23
N TYR A 39 -6.40 -3.96 2.68
CA TYR A 39 -7.47 -4.80 3.20
C TYR A 39 -7.84 -5.90 2.20
N PRO A 40 -8.28 -7.07 2.65
CA PRO A 40 -8.96 -8.02 1.77
C PRO A 40 -10.29 -7.43 1.29
N THR A 41 -10.81 -7.92 0.18
CA THR A 41 -12.20 -7.62 -0.24
C THR A 41 -13.22 -8.30 0.65
N VAL A 42 -14.49 -7.88 0.54
CA VAL A 42 -15.62 -8.37 1.38
C VAL A 42 -15.75 -9.91 1.36
N ASP A 43 -15.33 -10.54 0.27
CA ASP A 43 -15.40 -12.00 0.09
C ASP A 43 -14.31 -12.77 0.87
N ASP A 44 -13.27 -12.10 1.36
CA ASP A 44 -12.13 -12.68 2.06
C ASP A 44 -11.95 -12.09 3.47
N VAL A 45 -11.65 -12.95 4.46
CA VAL A 45 -11.44 -12.50 5.85
C VAL A 45 -10.01 -12.02 6.10
N TYR A 46 -9.04 -12.63 5.40
CA TYR A 46 -7.61 -12.44 5.59
C TYR A 46 -6.95 -12.06 4.26
N LEU A 47 -5.83 -11.36 4.35
CA LEU A 47 -5.00 -11.08 3.18
C LEU A 47 -4.33 -12.36 2.67
N PRO A 48 -4.01 -12.41 1.35
CA PRO A 48 -3.17 -13.48 0.83
C PRO A 48 -1.82 -13.51 1.59
N PRO A 49 -1.40 -14.68 2.11
CA PRO A 49 -0.12 -14.78 2.79
C PRO A 49 1.02 -14.45 1.82
N ASN A 50 2.06 -13.79 2.34
CA ASN A 50 3.20 -13.28 1.58
C ASN A 50 2.88 -12.11 0.62
N LEU A 51 1.67 -11.53 0.68
CA LEU A 51 1.41 -10.25 0.03
C LEU A 51 2.32 -9.18 0.62
N LYS A 52 3.10 -8.52 -0.23
CA LYS A 52 3.99 -7.43 0.17
C LYS A 52 3.41 -6.08 -0.21
N LEU A 53 3.40 -5.15 0.74
CA LEU A 53 3.25 -3.72 0.52
C LEU A 53 4.65 -3.10 0.60
N ILE A 54 5.13 -2.58 -0.52
CA ILE A 54 6.46 -1.96 -0.63
C ILE A 54 6.26 -0.49 -1.00
N VAL A 55 6.92 0.40 -0.28
CA VAL A 55 6.97 1.83 -0.59
C VAL A 55 8.37 2.15 -1.06
N LEU A 56 8.46 2.86 -2.18
CA LEU A 56 9.70 3.35 -2.74
C LEU A 56 9.70 4.88 -2.77
N SER A 57 10.88 5.44 -2.54
CA SER A 57 11.21 6.86 -2.72
C SER A 57 12.54 6.90 -3.48
N ASP A 58 12.65 7.76 -4.49
CA ASP A 58 13.82 7.83 -5.38
C ASP A 58 14.25 6.46 -5.96
N ASN A 59 13.27 5.62 -6.30
CA ASN A 59 13.43 4.24 -6.77
C ASN A 59 14.11 3.27 -5.79
N GLU A 60 14.34 3.67 -4.54
CA GLU A 60 14.86 2.81 -3.48
C GLU A 60 13.74 2.33 -2.56
N VAL A 61 13.88 1.14 -1.99
CA VAL A 61 12.90 0.61 -1.03
C VAL A 61 13.00 1.41 0.26
N PHE A 62 11.98 2.23 0.50
CA PHE A 62 11.84 3.00 1.72
C PHE A 62 11.29 2.14 2.85
N GLN A 63 10.23 1.37 2.58
CA GLN A 63 9.61 0.50 3.57
C GLN A 63 8.95 -0.73 2.91
N GLU A 64 8.95 -1.86 3.62
CA GLU A 64 8.29 -3.09 3.18
C GLU A 64 7.56 -3.76 4.35
N VAL A 65 6.32 -4.20 4.10
CA VAL A 65 5.50 -4.96 5.04
C VAL A 65 4.94 -6.19 4.32
N THR A 66 5.08 -7.37 4.93
CA THR A 66 4.60 -8.64 4.37
C THR A 66 3.45 -9.19 5.21
N ALA A 67 2.34 -9.55 4.56
CA ALA A 67 1.18 -10.16 5.19
C ALA A 67 1.45 -11.62 5.61
N ARG A 68 0.97 -11.97 6.81
CA ARG A 68 0.94 -13.34 7.35
C ARG A 68 -0.46 -13.92 7.19
N SER A 69 -0.59 -15.23 7.35
CA SER A 69 -1.84 -15.97 7.09
C SER A 69 -3.08 -15.50 7.87
N GLU A 70 -2.91 -14.80 8.99
CA GLU A 70 -4.01 -14.27 9.82
C GLU A 70 -4.12 -12.74 9.78
N ASP A 71 -3.30 -12.06 8.98
CA ASP A 71 -3.36 -10.62 8.86
C ASP A 71 -4.62 -10.22 8.06
N ARG A 72 -5.52 -9.50 8.72
CA ARG A 72 -6.72 -8.89 8.10
C ARG A 72 -6.42 -7.53 7.49
N ILE A 73 -5.24 -7.00 7.78
CA ILE A 73 -4.73 -5.72 7.33
C ILE A 73 -3.20 -5.76 7.43
N ILE A 74 -2.52 -5.17 6.45
CA ILE A 74 -1.13 -4.71 6.61
C ILE A 74 -1.11 -3.20 6.45
N GLN A 75 -0.24 -2.54 7.20
CA GLN A 75 -0.13 -1.09 7.24
C GLN A 75 1.33 -0.65 7.17
N CYS A 76 1.55 0.44 6.43
CA CYS A 76 2.78 1.22 6.43
C CYS A 76 2.43 2.67 6.82
N GLN A 77 3.29 3.31 7.60
CA GLN A 77 3.16 4.71 7.97
C GLN A 77 4.50 5.39 7.72
N LEU A 78 4.44 6.53 7.05
CA LEU A 78 5.61 7.35 6.73
C LEU A 78 5.22 8.82 6.78
N GLU A 79 6.23 9.68 6.79
CA GLU A 79 6.11 11.12 6.68
C GLU A 79 6.74 11.56 5.36
N GLY A 80 6.22 12.65 4.80
CA GLY A 80 6.81 13.29 3.64
C GLY A 80 6.35 14.73 3.51
N GLU A 81 6.91 15.44 2.55
CA GLU A 81 6.60 16.84 2.26
C GLU A 81 5.75 16.99 0.99
N LEU A 82 4.96 18.06 0.91
CA LEU A 82 4.22 18.41 -0.31
C LEU A 82 5.14 18.40 -1.55
N GLY A 83 4.71 17.69 -2.60
CA GLY A 83 5.47 17.57 -3.83
C GLY A 83 6.49 16.42 -3.84
N GLU A 84 6.69 15.69 -2.74
CA GLU A 84 7.44 14.44 -2.77
C GLU A 84 6.67 13.33 -3.50
N GLU A 85 7.41 12.50 -4.24
CA GLU A 85 6.86 11.40 -5.02
C GLU A 85 7.16 10.06 -4.33
N PHE A 86 6.15 9.21 -4.26
CA PHE A 86 6.25 7.86 -3.74
C PHE A 86 5.67 6.85 -4.71
N THR A 87 6.34 5.72 -4.83
CA THR A 87 5.84 4.56 -5.57
C THR A 87 5.45 3.47 -4.59
N VAL A 88 4.22 3.00 -4.66
CA VAL A 88 3.72 1.85 -3.90
C VAL A 88 3.67 0.63 -4.79
N LYS A 89 4.24 -0.48 -4.34
CA LYS A 89 4.12 -1.78 -5.00
C LYS A 89 3.38 -2.77 -4.12
N LEU A 90 2.41 -3.46 -4.72
CA LEU A 90 1.80 -4.66 -4.17
C LEU A 90 2.36 -5.86 -4.92
N VAL A 91 3.02 -6.75 -4.19
CA VAL A 91 3.68 -7.94 -4.75
C VAL A 91 3.12 -9.20 -4.14
N LEU A 92 2.66 -10.13 -4.98
CA LEU A 92 2.21 -11.45 -4.57
C LEU A 92 2.67 -12.48 -5.61
N ASN A 93 3.57 -13.37 -5.22
CA ASN A 93 4.26 -14.29 -6.14
C ASN A 93 4.91 -13.51 -7.29
N GLU A 94 4.49 -13.76 -8.54
CA GLU A 94 4.96 -13.08 -9.75
C GLU A 94 4.14 -11.82 -10.08
N ALA A 95 3.01 -11.61 -9.39
CA ALA A 95 2.15 -10.46 -9.60
C ALA A 95 2.76 -9.21 -8.98
N VAL A 96 2.91 -8.15 -9.77
CA VAL A 96 3.36 -6.84 -9.29
C VAL A 96 2.40 -5.78 -9.80
N ILE A 97 1.84 -4.99 -8.88
CA ILE A 97 1.07 -3.80 -9.20
C ILE A 97 1.81 -2.61 -8.61
N THR A 98 1.92 -1.54 -9.40
CA THR A 98 2.66 -0.32 -9.05
C THR A 98 1.69 0.85 -9.11
N GLU A 99 1.70 1.69 -8.08
CA GLU A 99 0.88 2.88 -7.95
C GLU A 99 1.77 4.03 -7.52
N ASP A 100 1.83 5.07 -8.33
CA ASP A 100 2.58 6.28 -8.03
C ASP A 100 1.65 7.35 -7.46
N PHE A 101 2.11 8.07 -6.45
CA PHE A 101 1.41 9.23 -5.94
C PHE A 101 2.38 10.32 -5.52
N VAL A 102 1.90 11.56 -5.60
CA VAL A 102 2.59 12.75 -5.11
C VAL A 102 1.80 13.26 -3.91
N ILE A 103 2.51 13.69 -2.88
CA ILE A 103 1.91 14.31 -1.68
C ILE A 103 1.31 15.68 -2.02
#